data_AF-A0A077L6W2-F1
#
_entry.id   AF-A0A077L6W2-F1
#
_cell.length_a   1.000
_cell.length_b   1.000
_cell.length_c   1.000
_cell.angle_alpha   90.00
_cell.angle_beta   90.00
_cell.angle_gamma   90.00
#
_symmetry.space_group_name_H-M   'P 1'
#
loop_
_entity.id
_entity.type
_entity.pdbx_description
1 polymer ?
#
loop_
_entity_poly.entity_id
_entity_poly.type
_entity_poly.pdbx_seq_one_letter_code
_entity_poly.pdbx_strand_id
1 'polypeptide(L)'
;DRCCFVHRCCYKKVTGCDPKKDRYSYSWENKAIVCGEKNPCLKQVCECDKAVAICLRENLGTYNKNHRVTVKFLCKAPESC
;
A
#
# COMPACT_ATOMS: atom_id res chain seq x y z
N ASP A 1 6.65 -7.85 -6.41
CA ASP A 1 5.20 -7.64 -6.14
C ASP A 1 4.69 -7.94 -4.74
N ARG A 2 5.46 -8.55 -3.82
CA ARG A 2 4.95 -8.85 -2.46
C ARG A 2 4.46 -7.61 -1.70
N CYS A 3 5.11 -6.44 -1.86
CA CYS A 3 4.62 -5.18 -1.30
C CYS A 3 3.17 -4.86 -1.73
N CYS A 4 2.88 -4.96 -3.02
CA CYS A 4 1.54 -4.73 -3.58
C CYS A 4 0.52 -5.77 -3.09
N PHE A 5 0.96 -7.03 -2.94
CA PHE A 5 0.11 -8.09 -2.38
C PHE A 5 -0.29 -7.77 -0.93
N VAL A 6 0.68 -7.44 -0.06
CA VAL A 6 0.44 -7.08 1.33
C VAL A 6 -0.43 -5.84 1.43
N HIS A 7 -0.19 -4.83 0.59
CA HIS A 7 -1.01 -3.62 0.51
C HIS A 7 -2.47 -3.92 0.18
N ARG A 8 -2.72 -4.73 -0.86
CA ARG A 8 -4.08 -5.19 -1.21
C ARG A 8 -4.75 -5.92 -0.04
N CYS A 9 -4.00 -6.76 0.69
CA CYS A 9 -4.52 -7.46 1.86
C CYS A 9 -4.78 -6.51 3.04
N CYS A 10 -3.99 -5.46 3.20
CA CYS A 10 -4.22 -4.39 4.16
C CYS A 10 -5.54 -3.67 3.86
N TYR A 11 -5.76 -3.29 2.59
CA TYR A 11 -7.01 -2.67 2.14
C TYR A 11 -8.26 -3.54 2.38
N LYS A 12 -8.15 -4.87 2.25
CA LYS A 12 -9.28 -5.77 2.54
C LYS A 12 -9.72 -5.75 4.01
N LYS A 13 -8.84 -5.34 4.92
CA LYS A 13 -9.14 -5.22 6.36
C LYS A 13 -9.70 -3.86 6.74
N VAL A 14 -9.76 -2.90 5.82
CA VAL A 14 -10.31 -1.57 6.04
C VAL A 14 -11.83 -1.66 5.97
N THR A 15 -12.52 -1.13 6.99
CA THR A 15 -13.98 -1.10 7.07
C THR A 15 -14.47 0.28 7.46
N GLY A 16 -15.49 0.80 6.79
CA GLY A 16 -16.11 2.10 7.12
C GLY A 16 -15.62 3.29 6.30
N CYS A 17 -14.77 3.08 5.29
CA CYS A 17 -14.29 4.05 4.32
C CYS A 17 -13.82 3.31 3.05
N ASP A 18 -13.72 4.01 1.93
CA ASP A 18 -13.20 3.48 0.66
C ASP A 18 -11.69 3.81 0.54
N PRO A 19 -10.79 2.84 0.72
CA PRO A 19 -9.34 3.09 0.69
C PRO A 19 -8.80 3.49 -0.69
N LYS A 20 -9.63 3.46 -1.74
CA LYS A 20 -9.26 3.92 -3.09
C LYS A 20 -9.73 5.34 -3.39
N LYS A 21 -10.71 5.87 -2.65
CA LYS A 21 -11.36 7.15 -2.95
C LYS A 21 -11.22 8.16 -1.83
N ASP A 22 -11.29 7.70 -0.59
CA ASP A 22 -11.28 8.60 0.55
C ASP A 22 -9.87 9.12 0.81
N ARG A 23 -9.80 10.42 1.06
CA ARG A 23 -8.54 11.11 1.36
C ARG A 23 -8.29 11.10 2.85
N TYR A 24 -7.04 10.90 3.24
CA TYR A 24 -6.57 10.97 4.62
C TYR A 24 -5.46 12.01 4.75
N SER A 25 -5.25 12.49 5.97
CA SER A 25 -4.17 13.43 6.28
C SER A 25 -2.89 12.71 6.71
N TYR A 26 -1.73 13.16 6.21
CA TYR A 26 -0.41 12.72 6.67
C TYR A 26 0.58 13.89 6.68
N SER A 27 1.65 13.75 7.46
CA SER A 27 2.79 14.67 7.43
C SER A 27 4.08 13.92 7.05
N TRP A 28 5.07 14.67 6.59
CA TRP A 28 6.42 14.20 6.31
C TRP A 28 7.39 14.85 7.28
N GLU A 29 7.84 14.09 8.28
CA GLU A 29 8.65 14.58 9.38
C GLU A 29 9.93 13.74 9.46
N ASN A 30 11.09 14.39 9.47
CA ASN A 30 12.39 13.70 9.60
C ASN A 30 12.57 12.51 8.63
N LYS A 31 12.13 12.68 7.38
CA LYS A 31 12.16 11.64 6.32
C LYS A 31 11.26 10.43 6.58
N ALA A 32 10.25 10.57 7.44
CA ALA A 32 9.26 9.54 7.76
C ALA A 32 7.84 10.05 7.49
N ILE A 33 6.98 9.13 7.04
CA ILE A 33 5.54 9.37 6.90
C ILE A 33 4.90 9.23 8.28
N VAL A 34 4.12 10.21 8.70
CA VAL A 34 3.35 10.19 9.94
C VAL A 34 1.86 10.28 9.61
N CYS A 35 1.10 9.26 10.00
CA CYS A 35 -0.35 9.20 9.79
C CYS A 35 -1.08 9.91 10.94
N GLY A 36 -1.32 11.21 10.77
CA GLY A 36 -1.97 12.09 11.75
C GLY A 36 -3.51 12.07 11.72
N GLU A 37 -4.11 11.14 10.97
CA GLU A 37 -5.55 11.06 10.76
C GLU A 37 -6.32 10.67 12.05
N LYS A 38 -7.43 11.37 12.33
CA LYS A 38 -8.26 11.13 13.53
C LYS A 38 -9.30 10.05 13.28
N ASN A 39 -9.82 9.96 12.05
CA ASN A 39 -10.76 8.90 11.68
C ASN A 39 -10.02 7.55 11.66
N PRO A 40 -10.41 6.55 12.47
CA PRO A 40 -9.69 5.28 12.56
C PRO A 40 -9.59 4.54 11.22
N CYS A 41 -10.64 4.59 10.39
CA CYS A 41 -10.64 3.94 9.09
C CYS A 41 -9.62 4.60 8.16
N LEU A 42 -9.68 5.92 8.02
CA LEU A 42 -8.75 6.69 7.18
C LEU A 42 -7.30 6.59 7.68
N LYS A 43 -7.09 6.52 9.00
CA LYS A 43 -5.77 6.25 9.59
C LYS A 43 -5.24 4.88 9.18
N GLN A 44 -6.09 3.84 9.16
CA GLN A 44 -5.70 2.52 8.69
C GLN A 44 -5.31 2.53 7.20
N VAL A 45 -6.04 3.27 6.35
CA VAL A 45 -5.66 3.47 4.94
C VAL A 45 -4.28 4.12 4.84
N CYS A 46 -4.04 5.19 5.60
CA CYS A 46 -2.73 5.85 5.64
C CYS A 46 -1.61 4.89 6.05
N GLU A 47 -1.81 4.06 7.08
CA GLU A 47 -0.79 3.11 7.52
C GLU A 47 -0.54 2.00 6.48
N CYS A 48 -1.58 1.55 5.76
CA CYS A 48 -1.41 0.64 4.62
C CYS A 48 -0.53 1.29 3.52
N ASP A 49 -0.79 2.55 3.19
CA ASP A 49 -0.09 3.29 2.14
C ASP A 49 1.36 3.63 2.53
N LYS A 50 1.56 4.02 3.79
CA LYS A 50 2.89 4.19 4.38
C LYS A 50 3.68 2.89 4.30
N ALA A 51 3.09 1.77 4.70
CA ALA A 51 3.77 0.48 4.68
C ALA A 51 4.17 0.05 3.27
N VAL A 52 3.31 0.23 2.26
CA VAL A 52 3.67 -0.11 0.88
C VAL A 52 4.73 0.83 0.32
N ALA A 53 4.67 2.14 0.62
CA ALA A 53 5.69 3.09 0.19
C ALA A 53 7.07 2.75 0.76
N ILE A 54 7.15 2.40 2.04
CA ILE A 54 8.38 1.95 2.70
C ILE A 54 8.89 0.64 2.08
N CYS A 55 8.02 -0.36 1.93
CA CYS A 55 8.37 -1.64 1.33
C CYS A 55 8.92 -1.47 -0.09
N LEU A 56 8.29 -0.62 -0.92
CA LEU A 56 8.76 -0.33 -2.27
C LEU A 56 10.14 0.33 -2.26
N ARG A 57 10.35 1.33 -1.38
CA ARG A 57 11.66 1.99 -1.20
C ARG A 57 12.75 0.98 -0.84
N GLU A 58 12.47 0.08 0.10
CA GLU A 58 13.43 -0.92 0.57
C GLU A 58 13.79 -1.96 -0.50
N ASN A 59 12.87 -2.24 -1.43
CA ASN A 59 13.07 -3.24 -2.48
C ASN A 59 13.52 -2.64 -3.83
N LEU A 60 13.89 -1.35 -3.88
CA LEU A 60 14.38 -0.69 -5.09
C LEU A 60 15.59 -1.41 -5.72
N GLY A 61 16.46 -2.01 -4.91
CA GLY A 61 17.62 -2.77 -5.41
C GLY A 61 17.26 -4.01 -6.23
N THR A 62 16.05 -4.54 -6.06
CA THR A 62 15.52 -5.71 -6.80
C THR A 62 14.43 -5.35 -7.80
N TYR A 63 14.16 -4.04 -7.98
CA TYR A 63 13.10 -3.60 -8.86
C TYR A 63 13.45 -3.90 -10.32
N ASN A 64 12.56 -4.62 -11.00
CA ASN A 64 12.71 -4.95 -12.41
C ASN A 64 11.64 -4.22 -13.24
N LYS A 65 12.10 -3.36 -14.17
CA LYS A 65 11.25 -2.57 -15.06
C LYS A 65 10.34 -3.42 -15.95
N ASN A 66 10.73 -4.65 -16.27
CA ASN A 66 9.93 -5.57 -17.09
C ASN A 66 8.61 -5.96 -16.38
N HIS A 67 8.55 -5.89 -15.06
CA HIS A 67 7.33 -6.16 -14.29
C HIS A 67 6.38 -4.96 -14.18
N ARG A 68 6.81 -3.77 -14.61
CA ARG A 68 5.99 -2.54 -14.51
C ARG A 68 4.67 -2.64 -15.30
N VAL A 69 4.71 -3.30 -16.46
CA VAL A 69 3.55 -3.51 -17.34
C VAL A 69 3.41 -5.01 -17.60
N THR A 70 3.23 -5.79 -16.53
CA THR A 70 2.86 -7.20 -16.66
C THR A 70 1.36 -7.32 -16.85
N VAL A 71 0.97 -8.01 -17.92
CA VAL A 71 -0.42 -8.35 -18.20
C VAL A 71 -0.89 -9.44 -17.24
N LYS A 72 -2.07 -9.24 -16.63
CA LYS A 72 -2.58 -10.09 -15.53
C LYS A 72 -2.68 -11.57 -15.88
N PHE A 73 -2.89 -11.92 -17.16
CA PHE A 73 -2.99 -13.30 -17.61
C PHE A 73 -1.69 -14.09 -17.49
N LEU A 74 -0.53 -13.41 -17.39
CA LEU A 74 0.76 -14.05 -17.14
C LEU A 74 1.00 -14.34 -15.65
N CYS A 75 0.15 -13.82 -14.76
CA CYS A 75 0.27 -14.04 -13.33
C CYS A 75 -0.42 -15.35 -12.92
N LYS A 76 0.22 -16.08 -11.99
CA LYS A 76 -0.46 -17.19 -11.29
C LYS A 76 -1.64 -16.64 -10.48
N ALA A 77 -2.56 -17.55 -10.14
CA ALA A 77 -3.67 -17.22 -9.24
C ALA A 77 -3.13 -16.55 -7.97
N PRO A 78 -3.73 -15.43 -7.54
CA PRO A 78 -3.26 -14.73 -6.36
C PRO A 78 -3.49 -15.57 -5.10
N GLU A 79 -2.50 -15.62 -4.23
CA GLU A 79 -2.64 -16.20 -2.89
C GLU A 79 -3.78 -15.53 -2.10
N SER A 80 -4.35 -16.26 -1.13
CA SER A 80 -5.26 -15.66 -0.16
C SER A 80 -4.52 -14.63 0.69
N CYS A 81 -5.24 -13.56 1.01
CA CYS A 81 -4.91 -12.76 2.18
C CYS A 81 -5.32 -13.56 3.43
#